data_AF-A0A6G3CQU3-F1
#
_entry.id   AF-A0A6G3CQU3-F1
#
_cell.length_a   1.000
_cell.length_b   1.000
_cell.length_c   1.000
_cell.angle_alpha   90.00
_cell.angle_beta   90.00
_cell.angle_gamma   90.00
#
_symmetry.space_group_name_H-M   'P 1'
#
loop_
_entity.id
_entity.type
_entity.pdbx_description
1 polymer ?
#
loop_
_entity_poly.entity_id
_entity_poly.type
_entity_poly.pdbx_seq_one_letter_code
_entity_poly.pdbx_strand_id
1 'polypeptide(L)'
;MDGMTTYVRFQSTERSPRGHFPGIFALANGLARKGRLSEEQHRFWRAGNDWYDAAYTDPSRVDPTVYDPDVNPGAVAWFKGTATHLLDRI
;
A
#
# COMPACT_ATOMS: atom_id res chain seq x y z
N MET A 1 26.86 -8.87 12.75
CA MET A 1 26.59 -9.15 11.33
C MET A 1 25.62 -8.09 10.88
N ASP A 2 26.03 -7.23 9.95
CA ASP A 2 25.12 -6.24 9.36
C ASP A 2 24.12 -6.99 8.49
N GLY A 3 22.95 -7.28 9.06
CA GLY A 3 21.96 -8.16 8.46
C GLY A 3 21.21 -7.41 7.37
N MET A 4 21.38 -7.82 6.10
CA MET A 4 20.61 -7.26 4.99
C MET A 4 19.11 -7.32 5.30
N THR A 5 18.45 -6.16 5.32
CA THR A 5 16.99 -6.10 5.44
C THR A 5 16.38 -6.51 4.11
N THR A 6 15.63 -7.61 4.10
CA THR A 6 14.82 -8.02 2.96
C THR A 6 13.62 -7.09 2.82
N TYR A 7 13.28 -6.73 1.57
CA TYR A 7 12.07 -5.97 1.26
C TYR A 7 11.15 -6.79 0.36
N VAL A 8 9.85 -6.76 0.63
CA VAL A 8 8.83 -7.56 -0.06
C VAL A 8 7.69 -6.66 -0.52
N ARG A 9 7.16 -6.92 -1.70
CA ARG A 9 5.99 -6.22 -2.26
C ARG A 9 5.16 -7.18 -3.09
N PHE A 10 3.87 -7.27 -2.76
CA PHE A 10 2.88 -7.92 -3.62
C PHE A 10 2.31 -6.89 -4.60
N GLN A 11 2.37 -7.21 -5.89
CA GLN A 11 1.87 -6.35 -6.95
C GLN A 11 1.28 -7.15 -8.10
N SER A 12 0.42 -6.50 -8.88
CA SER A 12 -0.10 -7.05 -10.13
C SER A 12 1.05 -7.41 -11.09
N THR A 13 0.83 -8.43 -11.91
CA THR A 13 1.68 -8.76 -13.06
C THR A 13 1.46 -7.81 -14.24
N GLU A 14 0.42 -6.98 -14.20
CA GLU A 14 0.06 -6.04 -15.26
C GLU A 14 0.21 -4.59 -14.79
N ARG A 15 0.63 -3.71 -15.72
CA ARG A 15 0.68 -2.27 -15.45
C ARG A 15 -0.72 -1.68 -15.51
N SER A 16 -1.01 -0.77 -14.58
CA SER A 16 -2.18 0.09 -14.70
C SER A 16 -2.00 1.09 -15.85
N PRO A 17 -3.08 1.77 -16.30
CA PRO A 17 -2.98 2.88 -17.27
C PRO A 17 -2.03 4.01 -16.83
N ARG A 18 -1.73 4.11 -15.54
CA ARG A 18 -0.76 5.07 -14.96
C ARG A 18 0.66 4.51 -14.91
N GLY A 19 0.95 3.42 -15.63
CA GLY A 19 2.28 2.88 -15.84
C GLY A 19 2.87 2.07 -14.68
N HIS A 20 2.29 2.06 -13.48
CA HIS A 20 2.79 1.27 -12.34
C HIS A 20 2.07 -0.08 -12.21
N PHE A 21 2.75 -1.05 -11.60
CA PHE A 21 2.17 -2.32 -11.15
C PHE A 21 1.46 -2.11 -9.81
N PRO A 22 0.11 -2.12 -9.77
CA PRO A 22 -0.62 -1.82 -8.54
C PRO A 22 -0.31 -2.84 -7.44
N GLY A 23 -0.01 -2.34 -6.24
CA GLY A 23 0.05 -3.17 -5.04
C GLY A 23 -1.34 -3.54 -4.54
N ILE A 24 -1.41 -4.46 -3.57
CA ILE A 24 -2.68 -4.92 -2.98
C ILE A 24 -3.56 -3.76 -2.45
N PHE A 25 -2.95 -2.75 -1.83
CA PHE A 25 -3.66 -1.56 -1.33
C PHE A 25 -4.23 -0.70 -2.45
N ALA A 26 -3.46 -0.49 -3.55
CA ALA A 26 -3.94 0.27 -4.69
C ALA A 26 -5.16 -0.42 -5.35
N LEU A 27 -5.15 -1.75 -5.43
CA LEU A 27 -6.29 -2.54 -5.90
C LEU A 27 -7.51 -2.36 -4.99
N ALA A 28 -7.37 -2.63 -3.69
CA ALA A 28 -8.48 -2.57 -2.74
C ALA A 28 -9.08 -1.16 -2.64
N ASN A 29 -8.23 -0.12 -2.56
CA ASN A 29 -8.66 1.27 -2.55
C ASN A 29 -9.37 1.65 -3.85
N GLY A 30 -8.90 1.13 -4.99
CA GLY A 30 -9.54 1.33 -6.29
C GLY A 30 -10.93 0.71 -6.37
N LEU A 31 -11.11 -0.50 -5.82
CA LEU A 31 -12.41 -1.16 -5.77
C LEU A 31 -13.39 -0.42 -4.85
N ALA A 32 -12.94 0.00 -3.67
CA ALA A 32 -13.73 0.77 -2.72
C ALA A 32 -14.23 2.09 -3.35
N ARG A 33 -13.33 2.88 -3.94
CA ARG A 33 -13.67 4.16 -4.58
C ARG A 33 -14.63 4.01 -5.76
N LYS A 34 -14.62 2.87 -6.43
CA LYS A 34 -15.53 2.57 -7.55
C LYS A 34 -16.85 1.95 -7.09
N GLY A 35 -17.10 1.84 -5.78
CA GLY A 35 -18.33 1.22 -5.25
C GLY A 35 -18.46 -0.27 -5.59
N ARG A 36 -17.34 -0.97 -5.82
CA ARG A 36 -17.34 -2.38 -6.25
C ARG A 36 -17.24 -3.37 -5.10
N LEU A 37 -17.19 -2.88 -3.86
CA LEU A 37 -17.17 -3.70 -2.66
C LEU A 37 -18.60 -3.86 -2.13
N SER A 38 -18.94 -5.05 -1.64
CA SER A 38 -20.11 -5.22 -0.79
C SER A 38 -19.94 -4.40 0.50
N GLU A 39 -21.02 -4.18 1.26
CA GLU A 39 -20.93 -3.43 2.51
C GLU A 39 -19.95 -4.08 3.51
N GLU A 40 -19.97 -5.41 3.61
CA GLU A 40 -19.05 -6.15 4.47
C GLU A 40 -17.60 -5.96 4.03
N GLN A 41 -17.33 -6.08 2.73
CA GLN A 41 -16.00 -5.84 2.17
C GLN A 41 -15.54 -4.40 2.39
N HIS A 42 -16.44 -3.42 2.29
CA HIS A 42 -16.13 -2.03 2.53
C HIS A 42 -15.80 -1.76 4.01
N ARG A 43 -16.56 -2.35 4.95
CA ARG A 43 -16.26 -2.28 6.40
C ARG A 43 -14.89 -2.89 6.70
N PHE A 44 -14.61 -4.07 6.15
CA PHE A 44 -13.31 -4.73 6.30
C PHE A 44 -12.16 -3.87 5.73
N TRP A 45 -12.36 -3.34 4.51
CA TRP A 45 -11.40 -2.46 3.84
C TRP A 45 -11.09 -1.20 4.66
N ARG A 46 -12.09 -0.50 5.19
CA ARG A 46 -11.89 0.73 5.98
C ARG A 46 -11.14 0.43 7.28
N ALA A 47 -11.60 -0.56 8.05
CA ALA A 47 -10.93 -0.97 9.29
C ALA A 47 -9.49 -1.45 9.06
N GLY A 48 -9.23 -2.11 7.92
CA GLY A 48 -7.88 -2.47 7.50
C GLY A 48 -7.01 -1.24 7.27
N ASN A 49 -7.44 -0.30 6.43
CA ASN A 49 -6.66 0.91 6.18
C ASN A 49 -6.44 1.73 7.46
N ASP A 50 -7.45 1.85 8.35
CA ASP A 50 -7.29 2.53 9.65
C ASP A 50 -6.18 1.93 10.50
N TRP A 51 -6.09 0.59 10.54
CA TRP A 51 -5.05 -0.11 11.28
C TRP A 51 -3.66 0.14 10.68
N TYR A 52 -3.52 0.07 9.35
CA TYR A 52 -2.23 0.32 8.68
C TYR A 52 -1.79 1.79 8.78
N ASP A 53 -2.72 2.74 8.66
CA ASP A 53 -2.46 4.17 8.82
C ASP A 53 -2.01 4.51 10.25
N ALA A 54 -2.48 3.75 11.26
CA ALA A 54 -2.05 3.88 12.64
C ALA A 54 -0.67 3.23 12.90
N ALA A 55 -0.37 2.12 12.22
CA ALA A 55 0.92 1.43 12.34
C ALA A 55 2.06 2.20 11.65
N TYR A 56 1.78 2.86 10.53
CA TYR A 56 2.74 3.65 9.78
C TYR A 56 2.18 4.98 9.29
N THR A 57 2.95 6.04 9.53
CA THR A 57 2.65 7.36 8.96
C THR A 57 2.68 7.29 7.43
N ASP A 58 1.60 7.76 6.80
CA ASP A 58 1.57 7.99 5.36
C ASP A 58 2.65 9.02 4.98
N PRO A 59 3.68 8.63 4.20
CA PRO A 59 4.78 9.52 3.86
C PRO A 59 4.33 10.73 3.07
N SER A 60 3.21 10.66 2.33
CA SER A 60 2.66 11.80 1.59
C SER A 60 2.09 12.90 2.49
N ARG A 61 1.82 12.60 3.77
CA ARG A 61 1.44 13.58 4.78
C ARG A 61 2.63 14.34 5.36
N VAL A 62 3.83 13.77 5.23
CA VAL A 62 5.10 14.38 5.69
C VAL A 62 5.76 15.12 4.53
N ASP A 63 5.85 14.47 3.37
CA ASP A 63 6.36 15.02 2.12
C ASP A 63 5.41 14.68 0.97
N PRO A 64 4.59 15.65 0.51
CA PRO A 64 3.66 15.43 -0.59
C PRO A 64 4.32 15.03 -1.92
N THR A 65 5.62 15.27 -2.09
CA THR A 65 6.35 15.01 -3.33
C THR A 65 6.88 13.57 -3.45
N VAL A 66 6.79 12.78 -2.38
CA VAL A 66 7.36 11.42 -2.32
C VAL A 66 6.84 10.48 -3.41
N TYR A 67 5.61 10.68 -3.90
CA TYR A 67 5.01 9.93 -4.99
C TYR A 67 4.69 10.80 -6.22
N ASP A 68 5.22 12.02 -6.28
CA ASP A 68 5.11 12.86 -7.46
C ASP A 68 5.86 12.19 -8.63
N PRO A 69 5.20 11.88 -9.76
CA PRO A 69 5.83 11.19 -10.87
C PRO A 69 6.88 12.04 -11.62
N ASP A 70 6.81 13.37 -11.52
CA ASP A 70 7.77 14.28 -12.15
C ASP A 70 9.06 14.39 -11.31
N VAL A 71 8.95 14.18 -9.98
CA VAL A 71 10.09 14.19 -9.04
C VAL A 71 10.66 12.80 -8.81
N ASN A 72 9.79 11.82 -8.54
CA ASN A 72 10.12 10.46 -8.14
C ASN A 72 9.40 9.42 -9.05
N PRO A 73 9.80 9.30 -10.32
CA PRO A 73 9.11 8.44 -11.28
C PRO A 73 9.11 6.97 -10.83
N GLY A 74 7.93 6.39 -10.69
CA GLY A 74 7.75 4.99 -10.32
C GLY A 74 7.93 4.69 -8.83
N ALA A 75 7.96 5.70 -7.97
CA ALA A 75 8.03 5.51 -6.52
C ALA A 75 6.90 4.62 -5.99
N VAL A 76 7.29 3.67 -5.14
CA VAL A 76 6.39 2.67 -4.54
C VAL A 76 6.84 2.30 -3.12
N ALA A 77 5.90 1.94 -2.26
CA ALA A 77 6.19 1.44 -0.92
C ALA A 77 6.54 -0.07 -0.90
N TRP A 78 7.41 -0.46 0.03
CA TRP A 78 7.82 -1.85 0.26
C TRP A 78 7.67 -2.19 1.74
N PHE A 79 7.40 -3.45 2.05
CA PHE A 79 7.44 -3.95 3.41
C PHE A 79 8.84 -4.45 3.73
N LYS A 80 9.34 -4.16 4.93
CA LYS A 80 10.48 -4.92 5.47
C LYS A 80 10.00 -6.35 5.71
N GLY A 81 10.81 -7.35 5.38
CA GLY A 81 10.50 -8.76 5.65
C GLY A 81 10.31 -9.05 7.15
N THR A 82 10.83 -8.19 8.01
CA THR A 82 10.68 -8.24 9.47
C THR A 82 9.44 -7.50 10.00
N ALA A 83 8.64 -6.85 9.14
CA ALA A 83 7.43 -6.14 9.55
C ALA A 83 6.25 -7.11 9.82
N THR A 84 6.49 -8.17 10.59
CA THR A 84 5.53 -9.24 10.83
C THR A 84 4.37 -8.83 11.74
N HIS A 85 4.53 -7.81 12.59
CA HIS A 85 3.45 -7.22 13.39
C HIS A 85 2.27 -6.73 12.52
N LEU A 86 2.51 -6.47 11.23
CA LEU A 86 1.45 -6.17 10.25
C LEU A 86 0.44 -7.30 10.04
N LEU A 87 0.83 -8.53 10.40
CA LEU A 87 -0.02 -9.70 10.30
C LEU A 87 -0.96 -9.85 11.51
N ASP A 88 -0.70 -9.16 12.63
CA ASP A 88 -1.53 -9.25 13.85
C ASP A 88 -2.97 -8.77 13.64
N ARG A 89 -3.22 -8.05 12.52
CA ARG A 89 -4.56 -7.65 12.11
C ARG A 89 -5.37 -8.82 11.51
N ILE A 90 -4.73 -9.80 10.87
CA ILE A 90 -5.41 -10.86 10.10
C ILE A 90 -5.96 -11.92 11.06
#